data_AF-A0A6B0SFA2-F1
#
_entry.id   AF-A0A6B0SFA2-F1
#
_cell.length_a   1.000
_cell.length_b   1.000
_cell.length_c   1.000
_cell.angle_alpha   90.00
_cell.angle_beta   90.00
_cell.angle_gamma   90.00
#
_symmetry.space_group_name_H-M   'P 1'
#
loop_
_entity.id
_entity.type
_entity.pdbx_description
1 polymer ?
#
loop_
_entity_poly.entity_id
_entity_poly.type
_entity_poly.pdbx_seq_one_letter_code
_entity_poly.pdbx_strand_id
1 'polypeptide(L)'
;MNTVTSKSNLSYNTKFTIPDFKVGTLDSLVGLSDELAKLDIFAESLIRRMAQSVVEVMEDAKGKVQENLLANGVDLMSFVTHFEWDVAKYPAKQPLVSMVDILARQLAQIDLCLPDRPEVPNSCLQHSEDKPRESGEEIHGKPFHSDPERHCEQRRLRARF
;
A
#
# COMPACT_ATOMS: atom_id res chain seq x y z
N MET A 1 25.98 -8.34 -18.92
CA MET A 1 25.90 -6.94 -19.37
C MET A 1 26.62 -5.94 -18.44
N ASN A 2 26.80 -6.23 -17.15
CA ASN A 2 27.46 -5.28 -16.21
C ASN A 2 28.99 -5.11 -16.36
N THR A 3 29.68 -6.00 -17.06
CA THR A 3 31.16 -6.02 -17.05
C THR A 3 31.80 -4.83 -17.78
N VAL A 4 31.13 -4.25 -18.78
CA VAL A 4 31.69 -3.15 -19.60
C VAL A 4 31.42 -1.78 -18.97
N THR A 5 30.22 -1.56 -18.44
CA THR A 5 29.81 -0.29 -17.82
C THR A 5 30.34 -0.11 -16.40
N SER A 6 30.44 -1.19 -15.61
CA SER A 6 30.94 -1.10 -14.23
C SER A 6 32.44 -0.85 -14.15
N LYS A 7 33.23 -1.31 -15.14
CA LYS A 7 34.69 -1.11 -15.16
C LYS A 7 35.12 0.32 -15.45
N SER A 8 34.26 1.08 -16.14
CA SER A 8 34.53 2.44 -16.59
C SER A 8 33.71 3.51 -15.85
N ASN A 9 32.88 3.12 -14.88
CA ASN A 9 32.02 4.01 -14.08
C ASN A 9 31.15 4.96 -14.93
N LEU A 10 30.71 4.51 -16.12
CA LEU A 10 29.93 5.35 -17.04
C LEU A 10 28.44 5.39 -16.72
N SER A 11 27.96 4.52 -15.83
CA SER A 11 26.57 4.47 -15.39
C SER A 11 26.45 3.85 -14.00
N TYR A 12 25.41 4.25 -13.28
CA TYR A 12 24.97 3.55 -12.07
C TYR A 12 24.15 2.33 -12.48
N ASN A 13 24.57 1.13 -12.08
CA ASN A 13 23.89 -0.12 -12.44
C ASN A 13 23.48 -0.86 -11.17
N THR A 14 22.19 -1.14 -11.03
CA THR A 14 21.65 -1.95 -9.94
C THR A 14 21.05 -3.23 -10.48
N LYS A 15 21.08 -4.29 -9.67
CA LYS A 15 20.45 -5.56 -10.04
C LYS A 15 18.95 -5.45 -9.77
N PHE A 16 18.16 -5.58 -10.82
CA PHE A 16 16.71 -5.68 -10.71
C PHE A 16 16.33 -7.16 -10.58
N THR A 17 15.87 -7.57 -9.38
CA THR A 17 15.57 -8.98 -9.10
C THR A 17 14.11 -9.27 -9.43
N ILE A 18 13.90 -10.12 -10.44
CA ILE A 18 12.58 -10.58 -10.87
C ILE A 18 12.42 -12.03 -10.40
N PRO A 19 11.30 -12.40 -9.76
CA PRO A 19 11.04 -13.77 -9.35
C PRO A 19 10.76 -14.68 -10.55
N ASP A 20 10.89 -15.98 -10.35
CA ASP A 20 10.52 -16.97 -11.36
C ASP A 20 8.99 -17.07 -11.45
N PHE A 21 8.43 -16.56 -12.55
CA PHE A 21 6.99 -16.65 -12.82
C PHE A 21 6.61 -17.98 -13.45
N LYS A 22 5.44 -18.48 -13.06
CA LYS A 22 4.81 -19.59 -13.76
C LYS A 22 4.19 -19.11 -15.07
N VAL A 23 4.92 -19.32 -16.17
CA VAL A 23 4.47 -19.00 -17.52
C VAL A 23 3.77 -20.19 -18.19
N GLY A 24 2.79 -19.90 -19.05
CA GLY A 24 1.99 -20.90 -19.76
C GLY A 24 2.63 -21.34 -21.08
N THR A 25 1.83 -21.45 -22.13
CA THR A 25 2.32 -21.71 -23.50
C THR A 25 2.83 -20.40 -24.13
N LEU A 26 3.60 -20.53 -25.23
CA LEU A 26 4.09 -19.37 -25.99
C LEU A 26 2.93 -18.50 -26.50
N ASP A 27 1.84 -19.11 -26.97
CA ASP A 27 0.65 -18.40 -27.43
C ASP A 27 0.05 -17.50 -26.32
N SER A 28 -0.09 -18.07 -25.11
CA SER A 28 -0.53 -17.29 -23.95
C SER A 28 0.44 -16.18 -23.57
N LEU A 29 1.76 -16.41 -23.70
CA LEU A 29 2.78 -15.39 -23.46
C LEU A 29 2.71 -14.23 -24.46
N VAL A 30 2.46 -14.52 -25.74
CA VAL A 30 2.28 -13.50 -26.77
C VAL A 30 1.06 -12.64 -26.46
N GLY A 31 -0.09 -13.28 -26.18
CA GLY A 31 -1.30 -12.55 -25.77
C GLY A 31 -1.10 -11.72 -24.51
N LEU A 32 -0.43 -12.27 -23.50
CA LEU A 32 -0.09 -11.54 -22.27
C LEU A 32 0.85 -10.37 -22.51
N SER A 33 1.77 -10.46 -23.47
CA SER A 33 2.69 -9.36 -23.82
C SER A 33 1.93 -8.15 -24.35
N ASP A 34 0.93 -8.37 -25.21
CA ASP A 34 0.11 -7.28 -25.76
C ASP A 34 -0.75 -6.63 -24.67
N GLU A 35 -1.33 -7.44 -23.78
CA GLU A 35 -2.11 -6.93 -22.65
C GLU A 35 -1.24 -6.17 -21.64
N LEU A 36 -0.03 -6.66 -21.34
CA LEU A 36 0.92 -5.95 -20.50
C LEU A 36 1.34 -4.60 -21.10
N ALA A 37 1.54 -4.53 -22.43
CA ALA A 37 1.86 -3.27 -23.09
C ALA A 37 0.73 -2.24 -22.97
N LYS A 38 -0.53 -2.67 -23.12
CA LYS A 38 -1.69 -1.79 -22.89
C LYS A 38 -1.78 -1.34 -21.44
N LEU A 39 -1.53 -2.27 -20.50
CA LEU A 39 -1.59 -1.98 -19.08
C LEU A 39 -0.49 -1.01 -18.64
N ASP A 40 0.71 -1.12 -19.21
CA ASP A 40 1.83 -0.20 -18.97
C ASP A 40 1.50 1.23 -19.42
N ILE A 41 0.97 1.39 -20.64
CA ILE A 41 0.50 2.70 -21.14
C ILE A 41 -0.60 3.28 -20.23
N PHE A 42 -1.55 2.45 -19.81
CA PHE A 42 -2.60 2.87 -18.90
C PHE A 42 -2.04 3.30 -17.54
N ALA A 43 -1.15 2.51 -16.95
CA ALA A 43 -0.50 2.81 -15.67
C ALA A 43 0.30 4.12 -15.75
N GLU A 44 1.05 4.35 -16.83
CA GLU A 44 1.79 5.61 -17.03
C GLU A 44 0.84 6.80 -17.07
N SER A 45 -0.26 6.71 -17.82
CA SER A 45 -1.27 7.79 -17.90
C SER A 45 -1.90 8.10 -16.53
N LEU A 46 -2.12 7.07 -15.72
CA LEU A 46 -2.69 7.19 -14.39
C LEU A 46 -1.71 7.85 -13.42
N ILE A 47 -0.45 7.41 -13.41
CA ILE A 47 0.63 7.98 -12.58
C ILE A 47 0.84 9.46 -12.94
N ARG A 48 0.80 9.81 -14.24
CA ARG A 48 0.91 11.22 -14.67
C ARG A 48 -0.22 12.08 -14.13
N ARG A 49 -1.47 11.59 -14.18
CA ARG A 49 -2.62 12.30 -13.60
C ARG A 49 -2.47 12.46 -12.09
N MET A 50 -2.08 11.41 -11.36
CA MET A 50 -1.81 11.51 -9.91
C MET A 50 -0.77 12.59 -9.60
N ALA A 51 0.35 12.59 -10.32
CA ALA A 51 1.41 13.57 -10.10
C ALA A 51 0.91 15.00 -10.38
N GLN A 52 0.08 15.18 -11.41
CA GLN A 52 -0.56 16.47 -11.71
C GLN A 52 -1.53 16.88 -10.60
N SER A 53 -2.37 15.98 -10.09
CA SER A 53 -3.27 16.28 -8.97
C SER A 53 -2.50 16.71 -7.72
N VAL A 54 -1.35 16.11 -7.44
CA VAL A 54 -0.46 16.56 -6.34
C VAL A 54 0.07 17.98 -6.60
N VAL A 55 0.47 18.29 -7.83
CA VAL A 55 0.94 19.64 -8.21
C VAL A 55 -0.16 20.69 -8.05
N GLU A 56 -1.39 20.39 -8.49
CA GLU A 56 -2.55 21.27 -8.39
C GLU A 56 -2.96 21.53 -6.93
N VAL A 57 -2.94 20.51 -6.08
CA VAL A 57 -3.23 20.66 -4.64
C VAL A 57 -2.15 21.47 -3.93
N MET A 58 -0.92 21.47 -4.45
CA MET A 58 0.25 22.13 -3.85
C MET A 58 0.58 23.50 -4.47
N GLU A 59 -0.39 24.20 -5.07
CA GLU A 59 -0.20 25.45 -5.82
C GLU A 59 0.65 26.52 -5.09
N ASP A 60 0.57 26.60 -3.75
CA ASP A 60 1.31 27.57 -2.91
C ASP A 60 2.74 27.12 -2.50
N ALA A 61 3.12 25.86 -2.75
CA ALA A 61 4.40 25.26 -2.36
C ALA A 61 5.21 24.74 -3.56
N LYS A 62 5.18 25.49 -4.67
CA LYS A 62 5.95 25.21 -5.89
C LYS A 62 7.44 25.06 -5.58
N GLY A 63 7.90 23.81 -5.51
CA GLY A 63 9.27 23.44 -5.16
C GLY A 63 9.36 22.20 -4.28
N LYS A 64 8.32 21.88 -3.51
CA LYS A 64 8.28 20.70 -2.61
C LYS A 64 7.49 19.50 -3.14
N VAL A 65 6.99 19.58 -4.37
CA VAL A 65 6.21 18.49 -4.99
C VAL A 65 7.00 17.18 -5.00
N GLN A 66 8.31 17.25 -5.28
CA GLN A 66 9.20 16.08 -5.29
C GLN A 66 9.32 15.41 -3.91
N GLU A 67 9.12 16.15 -2.82
CA GLU A 67 9.15 15.60 -1.45
C GLU A 67 7.87 14.82 -1.12
N ASN A 68 6.80 14.99 -1.91
CA ASN A 68 5.50 14.35 -1.69
C ASN A 68 5.29 13.14 -2.60
N LEU A 69 6.05 13.04 -3.70
CA LEU A 69 6.03 11.89 -4.60
C LEU A 69 6.93 10.78 -4.07
N LEU A 70 6.48 10.13 -3.00
CA LEU A 70 7.19 9.03 -2.35
C LEU A 70 6.52 7.69 -2.67
N ALA A 71 7.30 6.65 -2.92
CA ALA A 71 6.83 5.28 -3.03
C ALA A 71 7.16 4.54 -1.73
N ASN A 72 6.15 4.02 -1.02
CA ASN A 72 6.32 3.38 0.30
C ASN A 72 7.12 4.24 1.31
N GLY A 73 7.02 5.57 1.23
CA GLY A 73 7.74 6.50 2.11
C GLY A 73 9.21 6.75 1.74
N VAL A 74 9.70 6.18 0.63
CA VAL A 74 11.04 6.47 0.09
C VAL A 74 10.94 7.23 -1.24
N ASP A 75 12.01 7.93 -1.61
CA ASP A 75 12.07 8.61 -2.90
C ASP A 75 12.05 7.60 -4.06
N LEU A 76 11.53 8.04 -5.22
CA LEU A 76 11.33 7.16 -6.38
C LEU A 76 12.64 6.56 -6.91
N MET A 77 13.76 7.29 -6.83
CA MET A 77 15.05 6.81 -7.31
C MET A 77 15.58 5.67 -6.42
N SER A 78 15.49 5.85 -5.11
CA SER A 78 15.82 4.82 -4.12
C SER A 78 14.90 3.60 -4.26
N PHE A 79 13.60 3.82 -4.47
CA PHE A 79 12.64 2.74 -4.68
C PHE A 79 13.00 1.87 -5.89
N VAL A 80 13.32 2.48 -7.04
CA VAL A 80 13.68 1.75 -8.27
C VAL A 80 15.02 1.01 -8.11
N THR A 81 16.00 1.64 -7.46
CA THR A 81 17.34 1.05 -7.30
C THR A 81 17.39 -0.10 -6.29
N HIS A 82 16.46 -0.13 -5.34
CA HIS A 82 16.34 -1.16 -4.30
C HIS A 82 15.02 -1.93 -4.41
N PHE A 83 14.46 -2.02 -5.63
CA PHE A 83 13.18 -2.68 -5.84
C PHE A 83 13.22 -4.15 -5.40
N GLU A 84 12.24 -4.52 -4.59
CA GLU A 84 11.97 -5.90 -4.21
C GLU A 84 10.55 -6.29 -4.60
N TRP A 85 10.41 -7.51 -5.10
CA TRP A 85 9.11 -8.04 -5.46
C TRP A 85 8.31 -8.38 -4.20
N ASP A 86 7.18 -7.71 -4.00
CA ASP A 86 6.26 -7.99 -2.89
C ASP A 86 5.50 -9.31 -3.15
N VAL A 87 6.09 -10.43 -2.74
CA VAL A 87 5.52 -11.77 -2.90
C VAL A 87 4.20 -11.98 -2.13
N ALA A 88 3.90 -11.13 -1.15
CA ALA A 88 2.64 -11.20 -0.40
C ALA A 88 1.50 -10.55 -1.19
N LYS A 89 1.77 -9.40 -1.84
CA LYS A 89 0.79 -8.72 -2.72
C LYS A 89 0.68 -9.37 -4.10
N TYR A 90 1.81 -9.85 -4.64
CA TYR A 90 1.89 -10.42 -5.98
C TYR A 90 2.55 -11.82 -5.95
N PRO A 91 1.81 -12.90 -5.63
CA PRO A 91 2.41 -14.22 -5.44
C PRO A 91 2.96 -14.86 -6.74
N ALA A 92 4.27 -14.78 -6.97
CA ALA A 92 4.92 -15.29 -8.21
C ALA A 92 4.73 -16.80 -8.50
N LYS A 93 4.28 -17.59 -7.50
CA LYS A 93 3.94 -19.01 -7.66
C LYS A 93 2.63 -19.23 -8.44
N GLN A 94 1.76 -18.23 -8.52
CA GLN A 94 0.54 -18.28 -9.31
C GLN A 94 0.86 -18.07 -10.81
N PRO A 95 -0.05 -18.44 -11.71
CA PRO A 95 0.10 -18.15 -13.14
C PRO A 95 0.31 -16.67 -13.40
N LEU A 96 1.18 -16.32 -14.37
CA LEU A 96 1.48 -14.94 -14.73
C LEU A 96 0.22 -14.12 -15.04
N VAL A 97 -0.75 -14.71 -15.74
CA VAL A 97 -2.05 -14.08 -16.05
C VAL A 97 -2.77 -13.55 -14.79
N SER A 98 -2.72 -14.30 -13.68
CA SER A 98 -3.36 -13.89 -12.43
C SER A 98 -2.69 -12.64 -11.84
N MET A 99 -1.38 -12.46 -12.03
CA MET A 99 -0.68 -11.24 -11.62
C MET A 99 -1.14 -10.04 -12.45
N VAL A 100 -1.21 -10.21 -13.77
CA VAL A 100 -1.66 -9.17 -14.70
C VAL A 100 -3.08 -8.73 -14.36
N ASP A 101 -3.97 -9.68 -14.08
CA ASP A 101 -5.35 -9.40 -13.67
C ASP A 101 -5.44 -8.63 -12.34
N ILE A 102 -4.59 -8.96 -11.35
CA ILE A 102 -4.55 -8.23 -10.08
C ILE A 102 -4.11 -6.78 -10.34
N LEU A 103 -3.03 -6.58 -11.09
CA LEU A 103 -2.53 -5.25 -11.44
C LEU A 103 -3.59 -4.44 -12.21
N ALA A 104 -4.26 -5.05 -13.18
CA ALA A 104 -5.32 -4.39 -13.95
C ALA A 104 -6.47 -3.92 -13.06
N ARG A 105 -6.95 -4.78 -12.16
CA ARG A 105 -8.01 -4.41 -11.20
C ARG A 105 -7.57 -3.32 -10.23
N GLN A 106 -6.32 -3.35 -9.77
CA GLN A 106 -5.81 -2.31 -8.86
C GLN A 106 -5.69 -0.97 -9.58
N LEU A 107 -5.12 -0.94 -10.79
CA LEU A 107 -5.02 0.28 -11.58
C LEU A 107 -6.39 0.87 -11.93
N ALA A 108 -7.37 0.04 -12.27
CA ALA A 108 -8.74 0.48 -12.52
C ALA A 108 -9.41 1.05 -11.26
N GLN A 109 -9.23 0.42 -10.09
CA GLN A 109 -9.76 0.96 -8.83
C GLN A 109 -9.13 2.31 -8.48
N ILE A 110 -7.83 2.45 -8.72
CA ILE A 110 -7.14 3.71 -8.46
C ILE A 110 -7.60 4.80 -9.43
N ASP A 111 -7.81 4.48 -10.70
CA ASP A 111 -8.41 5.39 -11.68
C ASP A 111 -9.77 5.93 -11.23
N LEU A 112 -10.65 5.04 -10.76
CA LEU A 112 -11.95 5.45 -10.22
C LEU A 112 -11.84 6.30 -8.94
N CYS A 113 -10.75 6.13 -8.18
CA CYS A 113 -10.49 6.89 -6.96
C CYS A 113 -9.90 8.29 -7.24
N LEU A 114 -9.38 8.53 -8.44
CA LEU A 114 -8.90 9.85 -8.86
C LEU A 114 -10.06 10.57 -9.57
N PRO A 115 -10.85 11.41 -8.87
CA PRO A 115 -11.87 12.16 -9.56
C PRO A 115 -11.21 13.17 -10.51
N ASP A 116 -11.88 13.45 -11.63
CA ASP A 116 -11.51 14.49 -12.61
C ASP A 116 -11.50 15.92 -11.99
N ARG A 117 -11.94 16.04 -10.73
CA ARG A 117 -11.89 17.25 -9.90
C ARG A 117 -11.99 16.88 -8.41
N PRO A 118 -11.26 17.52 -7.47
CA PRO A 118 -11.19 17.12 -6.06
C PRO A 118 -12.43 17.50 -5.24
N GLU A 119 -13.62 17.13 -5.70
CA GLU A 119 -14.86 17.24 -4.95
C GLU A 119 -15.13 15.88 -4.29
N VAL A 120 -14.70 15.80 -3.02
CA VAL A 120 -14.65 14.65 -2.11
C VAL A 120 -15.72 13.57 -2.34
N PRO A 121 -15.37 12.34 -2.78
CA PRO A 121 -16.30 11.23 -2.76
C PRO A 121 -16.01 10.31 -1.57
N ASN A 122 -16.98 10.25 -0.64
CA ASN A 122 -17.05 9.31 0.48
C ASN A 122 -17.08 7.81 0.06
N SER A 123 -16.82 7.49 -1.21
CA SER A 123 -16.85 6.12 -1.76
C SER A 123 -15.59 5.30 -1.45
N CYS A 124 -14.45 5.95 -1.19
CA CYS A 124 -13.17 5.25 -0.99
C CYS A 124 -13.03 4.55 0.38
N LEU A 125 -13.91 4.81 1.34
CA LEU A 125 -13.83 4.22 2.69
C LEU A 125 -14.45 2.81 2.77
N GLN A 126 -15.30 2.40 1.82
CA GLN A 126 -16.06 1.15 1.97
C GLN A 126 -15.22 -0.14 1.81
N HIS A 127 -14.02 -0.08 1.19
CA HIS A 127 -13.20 -1.28 1.01
C HIS A 127 -12.15 -1.52 2.12
N SER A 128 -11.96 -0.54 3.02
CA SER A 128 -10.98 -0.65 4.12
C SER A 128 -11.61 -1.05 5.46
N GLU A 129 -12.93 -0.92 5.61
CA GLU A 129 -13.62 -1.23 6.88
C GLU A 129 -14.06 -2.70 7.03
N ASP A 130 -13.98 -3.52 5.98
CA ASP A 130 -14.33 -4.95 6.06
C ASP A 130 -13.12 -5.82 6.44
N LYS A 131 -12.59 -5.56 7.63
CA LYS A 131 -11.81 -6.57 8.37
C LYS A 131 -12.65 -6.95 9.58
N PRO A 132 -13.24 -8.17 9.64
CA PRO A 132 -14.00 -8.57 10.81
C PRO A 132 -13.07 -8.52 12.02
N ARG A 133 -13.44 -7.70 13.01
CA ARG A 133 -12.86 -7.74 14.35
C ARG A 133 -13.23 -9.11 14.92
N GLU A 134 -12.33 -10.08 14.77
CA GLU A 134 -12.35 -11.29 15.57
C GLU A 134 -12.29 -10.86 17.04
N SER A 135 -13.41 -11.09 17.72
CA SER A 135 -13.59 -10.97 19.15
C SER A 135 -12.54 -11.83 19.85
N GLY A 136 -11.66 -11.18 20.63
CA GLY A 136 -10.79 -11.88 21.56
C GLY A 136 -11.62 -12.64 22.58
N GLU A 137 -11.66 -13.96 22.44
CA GLU A 137 -11.99 -14.87 23.53
C GLU A 137 -10.86 -14.82 24.56
N GLU A 138 -11.00 -14.01 25.61
CA GLU A 138 -10.19 -14.16 26.82
C GLU A 138 -10.96 -15.03 27.82
N ILE A 139 -10.70 -16.33 27.75
CA ILE A 139 -11.17 -17.32 28.72
C ILE A 139 -10.16 -17.44 29.87
N HIS A 140 -10.62 -17.03 31.05
CA HIS A 140 -10.28 -17.56 32.38
C HIS A 140 -8.87 -17.31 32.96
N GLY A 141 -8.76 -16.25 33.77
CA GLY A 141 -7.77 -16.10 34.84
C GLY A 141 -8.43 -15.54 36.10
N LYS A 142 -8.38 -16.30 37.20
CA LYS A 142 -9.10 -16.06 38.47
C LYS A 142 -8.68 -14.74 39.17
N PRO A 143 -9.56 -14.08 39.94
CA PRO A 143 -9.22 -12.84 40.62
C PRO A 143 -8.39 -13.10 41.89
N PHE A 144 -7.25 -12.44 42.00
CA PHE A 144 -6.49 -12.32 43.25
C PHE A 144 -7.19 -11.31 44.16
N HIS A 145 -7.56 -11.80 45.34
CA HIS A 145 -8.14 -11.05 46.45
C HIS A 145 -7.10 -10.09 47.04
N SER A 146 -7.45 -8.81 47.22
CA SER A 146 -6.87 -7.91 48.23
C SER A 146 -7.78 -6.70 48.44
N ASP A 147 -8.63 -6.82 49.47
CA ASP A 147 -9.28 -5.72 50.21
C ASP A 147 -8.28 -4.62 50.58
N PRO A 148 -8.69 -3.32 50.60
CA PRO A 148 -9.12 -2.76 51.88
C PRO A 148 -10.17 -1.63 51.78
N GLU A 149 -11.43 -1.94 52.06
CA GLU A 149 -12.42 -0.96 52.56
C GLU A 149 -12.52 -1.09 54.09
N ARG A 150 -11.74 -0.30 54.85
CA ARG A 150 -11.99 0.02 56.26
C ARG A 150 -11.33 1.34 56.68
N HIS A 151 -11.82 2.48 56.20
CA HIS A 151 -11.86 3.71 57.01
C HIS A 151 -12.57 4.85 56.28
N CYS A 152 -13.88 4.98 56.45
CA CYS A 152 -14.55 6.28 56.31
C CYS A 152 -15.89 6.32 57.04
N GLU A 153 -15.95 5.77 58.26
CA GLU A 153 -17.03 6.07 59.22
C GLU A 153 -16.53 7.15 60.18
N GLN A 154 -16.51 8.41 59.75
CA GLN A 154 -16.57 9.53 60.69
C GLN A 154 -16.95 10.84 59.96
N ARG A 155 -18.24 11.18 60.03
CA ARG A 155 -18.84 12.55 60.06
C ARG A 155 -19.99 12.72 59.08
N ARG A 156 -21.20 12.35 59.53
CA ARG A 156 -22.36 13.25 59.71
C ARG A 156 -23.58 12.41 60.15
N LEU A 157 -23.93 12.45 61.43
CA LEU A 157 -25.02 13.29 61.96
C LEU A 157 -26.43 12.82 61.53
N ARG A 158 -27.15 12.10 62.40
CA ARG A 158 -28.13 12.67 63.35
C ARG A 158 -29.04 11.59 63.95
N ALA A 159 -29.13 11.64 65.29
CA ALA A 159 -30.36 11.53 66.09
C ALA A 159 -31.39 10.45 65.73
N ARG A 160 -31.46 9.43 66.59
CA ARG A 160 -32.71 9.01 67.25
C ARG A 160 -32.36 8.10 68.44
N PHE A 161 -32.65 8.63 69.64
CA PHE A 161 -32.72 7.99 70.96
C PHE A 161 -31.49 7.24 71.48
#